data_AF-K9XR81-F1
#
_entry.id   AF-K9XR81-F1
#
_cell.length_a   1.000
_cell.length_b   1.000
_cell.length_c   1.000
_cell.angle_alpha   90.00
_cell.angle_beta   90.00
_cell.angle_gamma   90.00
#
_symmetry.space_group_name_H-M   'P 1'
#
loop_
_entity.id
_entity.type
_entity.pdbx_description
1 polymer ?
#
loop_
_entity_poly.entity_id
_entity_poly.type
_entity_poly.pdbx_seq_one_letter_code
_entity_poly.pdbx_strand_id
1 'polypeptide(L)'
;MALEALQTPGESKSAIWTPELKQAIRQRVIAIAWTAKIHPLRPKCLHRSLVLYNWLREQGITPKLEVGWGDKIGHAWVTYNDIVLNDRADIANVTPRLSRV
;
A
#
# COMPACT_ATOMS: atom_id res chain seq x y z
N MET A 1 32.02 -11.70 -8.62
CA MET A 1 31.78 -10.61 -7.64
C MET A 1 30.32 -10.18 -7.74
N ALA A 2 29.66 -10.17 -6.58
CA ALA A 2 28.41 -9.47 -6.23
C ALA A 2 27.10 -9.87 -6.93
N LEU A 3 26.56 -11.04 -6.58
CA LEU A 3 25.10 -11.33 -6.66
C LEU A 3 24.52 -11.92 -5.35
N GLU A 4 25.30 -11.95 -4.26
CA GLU A 4 24.89 -12.59 -2.98
C GLU A 4 24.35 -11.61 -1.93
N ALA A 5 24.24 -10.32 -2.22
CA ALA A 5 23.95 -9.31 -1.20
C ALA A 5 22.50 -8.78 -1.25
N LEU A 6 21.49 -9.65 -1.21
CA LEU A 6 20.11 -9.24 -0.85
C LEU A 6 19.33 -10.28 -0.03
N GLN A 7 19.99 -11.29 0.56
CA GLN A 7 19.35 -12.04 1.63
C GLN A 7 19.33 -11.18 2.90
N THR A 8 18.29 -10.35 3.04
CA THR A 8 17.99 -9.70 4.32
C THR A 8 17.61 -10.78 5.34
N PRO A 9 18.31 -10.88 6.48
CA PRO A 9 17.94 -11.79 7.55
C PRO A 9 16.70 -11.24 8.24
N GLY A 10 15.65 -12.04 8.27
CA GLY A 10 14.41 -11.67 8.95
C GLY A 10 13.25 -12.50 8.47
N GLU A 11 13.24 -13.79 8.81
CA GLU A 11 11.99 -14.50 9.07
C GLU A 11 11.28 -13.80 10.23
N SER A 12 10.66 -12.66 9.91
CA SER A 12 9.79 -11.94 10.83
C SER A 12 8.54 -12.78 10.92
N LYS A 13 8.20 -13.20 12.16
CA LYS A 13 6.91 -13.80 12.50
C LYS A 13 5.83 -13.08 11.69
N SER A 14 5.23 -13.77 10.71
CA SER A 14 4.12 -13.22 9.94
C SER A 14 3.09 -12.76 10.96
N ALA A 15 2.86 -11.44 11.06
CA ALA A 15 1.83 -10.93 11.94
C ALA A 15 0.55 -11.67 11.60
N ILE A 16 0.00 -12.40 12.56
CA ILE A 16 -1.20 -13.22 12.36
C ILE A 16 -2.24 -12.30 11.75
N TRP A 17 -2.83 -12.73 10.64
CA TRP A 17 -3.75 -11.92 9.86
C TRP A 17 -5.11 -11.88 10.58
N THR A 18 -5.18 -11.14 11.69
CA THR A 18 -6.38 -11.05 12.52
C THR A 18 -7.44 -10.15 11.87
N PRO A 19 -8.74 -10.32 12.21
CA PRO A 19 -9.80 -9.42 11.76
C PRO A 19 -9.53 -7.95 12.13
N GLU A 20 -8.94 -7.70 13.30
CA GLU A 20 -8.63 -6.35 13.78
C GLU A 20 -7.53 -5.73 12.92
N LEU A 21 -6.50 -6.51 12.58
CA LEU A 21 -5.44 -6.05 11.70
C LEU A 21 -5.97 -5.77 10.29
N LYS A 22 -6.81 -6.66 9.73
CA LYS A 22 -7.50 -6.42 8.44
C LYS A 22 -8.22 -5.08 8.44
N GLN A 23 -8.98 -4.82 9.50
CA GLN A 23 -9.77 -3.61 9.63
C GLN A 23 -8.88 -2.36 9.76
N ALA A 24 -7.81 -2.43 10.56
CA ALA A 24 -6.86 -1.33 10.71
C ALA A 24 -6.15 -1.00 9.38
N ILE A 25 -5.72 -2.03 8.63
CA ILE A 25 -5.12 -1.85 7.30
C ILE A 25 -6.12 -1.18 6.36
N ARG A 26 -7.36 -1.67 6.30
CA ARG A 26 -8.41 -1.10 5.45
C ARG A 26 -8.68 0.37 5.78
N GLN A 27 -8.81 0.70 7.06
CA GLN A 27 -9.01 2.09 7.51
C GLN A 27 -7.83 2.99 7.12
N ARG A 28 -6.59 2.49 7.26
CA ARG A 28 -5.40 3.24 6.88
C ARG A 28 -5.33 3.49 5.37
N VAL A 29 -5.63 2.48 4.55
CA VAL A 29 -5.69 2.60 3.08
C VAL A 29 -6.69 3.68 2.67
N ILE A 30 -7.88 3.68 3.28
CA ILE A 30 -8.93 4.68 3.04
C ILE A 30 -8.46 6.08 3.42
N ALA A 31 -7.85 6.24 4.60
CA ALA A 31 -7.33 7.53 5.06
C ALA A 31 -6.27 8.09 4.10
N ILE A 32 -5.27 7.27 3.71
CA ILE A 32 -4.22 7.67 2.77
C ILE A 32 -4.83 8.06 1.41
N ALA A 33 -5.82 7.29 0.92
CA ALA A 33 -6.49 7.57 -0.34
C ALA A 33 -7.23 8.92 -0.31
N TRP A 34 -8.00 9.19 0.76
CA TRP A 34 -8.69 10.46 0.94
C TRP A 34 -7.73 11.63 1.06
N THR A 35 -6.69 11.51 1.89
CA THR A 35 -5.66 12.54 2.03
C THR A 35 -5.02 12.85 0.68
N ALA A 36 -4.64 11.82 -0.10
CA ALA A 36 -4.04 12.02 -1.42
C ALA A 36 -5.00 12.70 -2.41
N LYS A 37 -6.30 12.48 -2.30
CA LYS A 37 -7.33 13.08 -3.15
C LYS A 37 -7.56 14.56 -2.85
N ILE A 38 -7.58 14.95 -1.58
CA ILE A 38 -7.88 16.32 -1.15
C ILE A 38 -6.65 17.22 -1.07
N HIS A 39 -5.46 16.65 -0.92
CA HIS A 39 -4.22 17.42 -0.77
C HIS A 39 -3.89 18.21 -2.06
N PRO A 40 -3.45 19.48 -1.98
CA PRO A 40 -3.17 20.32 -3.15
C PRO A 40 -2.18 19.70 -4.15
N LEU A 41 -1.15 19.01 -3.64
CA LEU A 41 -0.12 18.36 -4.48
C LEU A 41 -0.56 17.02 -5.11
N ARG A 42 -1.76 16.52 -4.78
CA ARG A 42 -2.34 15.27 -5.29
C ARG A 42 -1.35 14.08 -5.39
N PRO A 43 -0.81 13.60 -4.26
CA PRO A 43 0.10 12.45 -4.23
C PRO A 43 -0.41 11.26 -5.05
N LYS A 44 0.49 10.65 -5.83
CA LYS A 44 0.18 9.54 -6.75
C LYS A 44 0.34 8.16 -6.10
N CYS A 45 0.11 7.10 -6.88
CA CYS A 45 0.20 5.69 -6.48
C CYS A 45 1.46 5.39 -5.65
N LEU A 46 2.65 5.75 -6.14
CA LEU A 46 3.92 5.52 -5.43
C LEU A 46 3.93 6.14 -4.02
N HIS A 47 3.55 7.41 -3.87
CA HIS A 47 3.53 8.10 -2.59
C HIS A 47 2.60 7.41 -1.58
N ARG A 48 1.40 7.03 -2.03
CA ARG A 48 0.43 6.32 -1.17
C ARG A 48 0.96 4.97 -0.72
N SER A 49 1.62 4.23 -1.63
CA SER A 49 2.20 2.92 -1.36
C SER A 49 3.41 3.01 -0.42
N LEU A 50 4.25 4.04 -0.55
CA LEU A 50 5.35 4.29 0.39
C LEU A 50 4.85 4.59 1.81
N VAL A 51 3.83 5.45 1.95
CA VAL A 51 3.24 5.75 3.27
C VAL A 51 2.65 4.50 3.90
N LEU A 52 1.92 3.69 3.13
CA LEU A 52 1.36 2.44 3.62
C LEU A 52 2.44 1.42 4.00
N TYR A 53 3.46 1.27 3.16
CA TYR A 53 4.60 0.38 3.41
C TYR A 53 5.30 0.71 4.73
N ASN A 54 5.63 2.00 4.94
CA ASN A 54 6.29 2.44 6.16
C ASN A 54 5.41 2.21 7.39
N TRP A 55 4.13 2.57 7.32
CA TRP A 55 3.21 2.35 8.43
C TRP A 55 3.08 0.86 8.80
N LEU A 56 2.97 -0.03 7.81
CA LEU A 56 2.93 -1.49 8.05
C LEU A 56 4.22 -2.01 8.69
N ARG A 57 5.39 -1.51 8.26
CA ARG A 57 6.69 -1.84 8.86
C ARG A 57 6.75 -1.41 10.34
N GLU A 58 6.22 -0.24 10.67
CA GLU A 58 6.09 0.24 12.05
C GLU A 58 5.16 -0.65 12.90
N GLN A 59 4.19 -1.33 12.28
CA GLN A 59 3.34 -2.33 12.96
C GLN A 59 4.01 -3.71 13.09
N GLY A 60 5.29 -3.85 12.72
CA GLY A 60 6.00 -5.13 12.73
C GLY A 60 5.60 -6.07 11.59
N ILE A 61 4.90 -5.57 10.57
CA ILE A 61 4.51 -6.34 9.39
C ILE A 61 5.62 -6.24 8.36
N THR A 62 5.85 -7.30 7.61
CA THR A 62 6.81 -7.33 6.49
C THR A 62 6.07 -7.32 5.15
N PRO A 63 5.51 -6.18 4.73
CA PRO A 63 4.90 -6.07 3.41
C PRO A 63 5.98 -6.03 2.32
N LYS A 64 5.56 -6.21 1.06
CA LYS A 64 6.35 -5.90 -0.13
C LYS A 64 5.79 -4.66 -0.79
N LEU A 65 6.68 -3.75 -1.18
CA LEU A 65 6.36 -2.65 -2.08
C LEU A 65 6.68 -3.10 -3.50
N GLU A 66 5.69 -3.08 -4.37
CA GLU A 66 5.81 -3.52 -5.76
C GLU A 66 5.60 -2.33 -6.70
N VAL A 67 6.37 -2.31 -7.79
CA VAL A 67 6.27 -1.29 -8.84
C VAL A 67 6.22 -2.02 -10.18
N GLY A 68 5.26 -1.65 -11.01
CA GLY A 68 5.03 -2.30 -12.29
C GLY A 68 4.13 -1.47 -13.20
N TRP A 69 3.36 -2.14 -14.05
CA TRP A 69 2.49 -1.50 -15.03
C TRP A 69 1.03 -1.87 -14.78
N GLY A 70 0.14 -0.87 -14.77
CA GLY A 70 -1.32 -1.06 -14.77
C GLY A 70 -1.93 -0.20 -15.89
N ASP A 71 -2.71 -0.80 -16.78
CA ASP A 71 -3.35 -0.11 -17.92
C ASP A 71 -2.41 0.81 -18.72
N LYS A 72 -1.18 0.34 -19.02
CA LYS A 72 -0.14 1.07 -19.78
C LYS A 72 0.47 2.27 -19.06
N ILE A 73 0.22 2.44 -17.77
CA ILE A 73 0.83 3.49 -16.94
C ILE A 73 1.58 2.83 -15.78
N GLY A 74 2.72 3.41 -15.39
CA GLY A 74 3.46 2.97 -14.21
C GLY A 74 2.58 2.99 -12.94
N HIS A 75 2.58 1.90 -12.20
CA HIS A 75 1.83 1.73 -10.97
C HIS A 75 2.70 1.21 -9.82
N ALA A 76 2.28 1.47 -8.60
CA ALA A 76 2.96 0.99 -7.40
C ALA A 76 1.92 0.65 -6.34
N TRP A 77 2.07 -0.51 -5.72
CA TRP A 77 1.13 -1.07 -4.74
C TRP A 77 1.89 -1.81 -3.63
N VAL A 78 1.20 -2.11 -2.54
CA VAL A 78 1.74 -2.88 -1.42
C VAL A 78 1.04 -4.22 -1.36
N THR A 79 1.82 -5.30 -1.23
CA THR A 79 1.31 -6.65 -0.99
C THR A 79 1.71 -7.14 0.40
N TYR A 80 0.84 -7.93 1.02
CA TYR A 80 1.15 -8.68 2.23
C TYR A 80 0.42 -10.03 2.14
N ASN A 81 1.11 -11.13 2.40
CA ASN A 81 0.60 -12.51 2.19
C ASN A 81 -0.09 -12.68 0.82
N ASP A 82 0.55 -12.19 -0.24
CA ASP A 82 0.07 -12.22 -1.64
C ASP A 82 -1.27 -11.50 -1.90
N ILE A 83 -1.76 -10.72 -0.93
CA ILE A 83 -2.94 -9.87 -1.06
C ILE A 83 -2.48 -8.44 -1.36
N VAL A 84 -3.01 -7.86 -2.43
CA VAL A 84 -2.82 -6.44 -2.76
C VAL A 84 -3.67 -5.58 -1.83
N LEU A 85 -3.04 -4.59 -1.18
CA LEU A 85 -3.69 -3.79 -0.14
C LEU A 85 -4.23 -2.45 -0.62
N ASN A 86 -3.69 -1.87 -1.70
CA ASN A 86 -3.96 -0.48 -2.07
C ASN A 86 -3.97 -0.20 -3.59
N ASP A 87 -4.43 -1.15 -4.41
CA ASP A 87 -4.52 -0.96 -5.85
C ASP A 87 -5.47 0.20 -6.22
N ARG A 88 -5.22 0.82 -7.37
CA ARG A 88 -6.00 1.92 -7.94
C ARG A 88 -7.47 1.57 -8.11
N ALA A 89 -7.79 0.36 -8.55
CA ALA A 89 -9.18 -0.09 -8.76
C ALA A 89 -9.95 -0.14 -7.43
N ASP A 90 -9.34 -0.70 -6.39
CA ASP A 90 -9.95 -0.82 -5.06
C ASP A 90 -10.12 0.55 -4.39
N ILE A 91 -9.15 1.45 -4.53
CA ILE A 91 -9.27 2.81 -4.00
C ILE A 91 -10.35 3.63 -4.73
N ALA A 92 -10.50 3.47 -6.04
CA ALA A 92 -11.52 4.20 -6.81
C ALA A 92 -12.95 3.84 -6.36
N ASN A 93 -13.18 2.57 -6.00
CA ASN A 93 -14.46 2.11 -5.49
C ASN A 93 -14.79 2.64 -4.09
N VAL A 94 -13.77 2.87 -3.25
CA VAL A 94 -13.95 3.31 -1.85
C VAL A 94 -13.87 4.85 -1.68
N THR A 95 -13.36 5.57 -2.69
CA THR A 95 -13.28 7.04 -2.68
C THR A 95 -14.09 7.67 -3.82
N PRO A 96 -15.43 7.51 -3.85
CA PRO A 96 -16.27 7.98 -4.94
C PRO A 96 -16.05 9.47 -5.22
N ARG A 97 -16.15 9.87 -6.49
CA ARG A 97 -16.00 11.29 -6.89
C ARG A 97 -16.96 12.12 -6.04
N LEU A 98 -16.44 13.14 -5.35
CA LEU A 98 -17.32 14.20 -4.84
C LEU A 98 -17.96 14.80 -6.09
N SER A 99 -19.28 14.78 -6.14
CA SER A 99 -20.07 15.29 -7.26
C SER A 99 -19.55 16.66 -7.70
N ARG A 100 -19.45 16.84 -9.02
CA ARG A 100 -19.00 18.07 -9.68
C ARG A 100 -19.75 19.28 -9.13
N VAL A 101 -19.01 20.32 -8.74
CA VAL A 101 -19.46 21.71 -8.89
C VAL A 101 -19.25 22.08 -10.36
#